data_AF-A0A2P7SK55-F1
#
_entry.id   AF-A0A2P7SK55-F1
#
_cell.length_a   1.000
_cell.length_b   1.000
_cell.length_c   1.000
_cell.angle_alpha   90.00
_cell.angle_beta   90.00
_cell.angle_gamma   90.00
#
_symmetry.space_group_name_H-M   'P 1'
#
loop_
_entity.id
_entity.type
_entity.pdbx_description
1 polymer ?
#
loop_
_entity_poly.entity_id
_entity_poly.type
_entity_poly.pdbx_seq_one_letter_code
_entity_poly.pdbx_strand_id
1 'polypeptide(L)'
;MPRSAMGPAMKLIRFDKGKTGLVIDRADGRYVIDVVGSLGALAADDLIAREVLSGVLKDNGSWATVIEQWPHVRRGLQKLVPLALAREASGLVMRRLDEVHLGDPSGNPDGIASIDIAEQSEVALHPTGRELMARQAAHPDIAAERSDRGVFGFDACLAEEPPWSRRV
;
A
#
# COMPACT_ATOMS: atom_id res chain seq x y z
N MET A 1 18.81 10.84 -14.34
CA MET A 1 17.43 10.58 -13.88
C MET A 1 17.37 10.80 -12.38
N PRO A 2 16.75 11.87 -11.86
CA PRO A 2 16.57 12.00 -10.42
C PRO A 2 15.41 11.10 -10.00
N ARG A 3 15.63 10.21 -9.01
CA ARG A 3 14.56 9.52 -8.30
C ARG A 3 13.71 10.58 -7.61
N SER A 4 12.54 10.88 -8.16
CA SER A 4 11.49 11.65 -7.48
C SER A 4 11.22 11.03 -6.11
N ALA A 5 10.92 11.88 -5.13
CA ALA A 5 10.69 11.56 -3.72
C ALA A 5 9.52 10.59 -3.52
N MET A 6 9.71 9.31 -3.84
CA MET A 6 9.03 8.20 -3.19
C MET A 6 9.57 8.17 -1.76
N GLY A 7 8.69 8.17 -0.76
CA GLY A 7 9.09 7.79 0.59
C GLY A 7 9.87 6.47 0.56
N PRO A 8 10.72 6.17 1.56
CA PRO A 8 11.59 4.99 1.50
C PRO A 8 10.74 3.74 1.31
N ALA A 9 10.78 3.18 0.09
CA ALA A 9 10.11 1.95 -0.24
C ALA A 9 10.74 0.84 0.60
N MET A 10 9.92 0.05 1.29
CA MET A 10 10.36 -1.01 2.17
C MET A 10 10.17 -2.35 1.51
N LYS A 11 11.19 -3.21 1.59
CA LYS A 11 11.14 -4.56 1.04
C LYS A 11 11.26 -5.58 2.17
N LEU A 12 10.22 -6.40 2.32
CA LEU A 12 10.21 -7.53 3.22
C LEU A 12 10.39 -8.83 2.43
N ILE A 13 11.14 -9.78 2.98
CA ILE A 13 11.40 -11.08 2.36
C ILE A 13 11.17 -12.22 3.34
N ARG A 14 10.91 -13.41 2.82
CA ARG A 14 11.07 -14.67 3.56
C ARG A 14 12.45 -15.25 3.29
N PHE A 15 13.11 -15.68 4.35
CA PHE A 15 14.41 -16.33 4.26
C PHE A 15 14.58 -17.38 5.36
N ASP A 16 15.52 -18.31 5.15
CA ASP A 16 16.00 -19.30 6.12
C ASP A 16 14.93 -19.83 7.09
N LYS A 17 14.04 -20.67 6.57
CA LYS A 17 12.95 -21.31 7.35
C LYS A 17 11.78 -20.38 7.69
N GLY A 18 11.47 -19.46 6.79
CA GLY A 18 10.25 -18.64 6.83
C GLY A 18 10.38 -17.36 7.68
N LYS A 19 11.59 -17.05 8.14
CA LYS A 19 11.89 -15.82 8.87
C LYS A 19 11.55 -14.61 8.02
N THR A 20 11.13 -13.53 8.67
CA THR A 20 10.86 -12.25 7.99
C THR A 20 12.09 -11.36 8.04
N GLY A 21 12.58 -10.97 6.86
CA GLY A 21 13.74 -10.11 6.70
C GLY A 21 13.35 -8.74 6.15
N LEU A 22 13.95 -7.67 6.67
CA LEU A 22 13.89 -6.33 6.06
C LEU A 22 15.14 -6.09 5.22
N VAL A 23 14.96 -5.83 3.93
CA VAL A 23 16.08 -5.54 3.01
C VAL A 23 16.46 -4.07 3.13
N ILE A 24 17.76 -3.82 3.26
CA ILE A 24 18.34 -2.48 3.28
C ILE A 24 19.51 -2.39 2.31
N ASP A 25 19.68 -1.23 1.70
CA ASP A 25 20.86 -0.89 0.90
C ASP A 25 21.84 -0.07 1.77
N ARG A 26 23.08 -0.55 1.89
CA ARG A 26 24.21 0.16 2.50
C ARG A 26 25.25 0.48 1.42
N ALA A 27 26.20 1.36 1.73
CA ALA A 27 27.26 1.75 0.80
C ALA A 27 28.15 0.57 0.37
N ASP A 28 28.28 -0.45 1.21
CA ASP A 28 29.09 -1.65 1.03
C ASP A 28 28.31 -2.85 0.46
N GLY A 29 26.98 -2.74 0.32
CA GLY A 29 26.16 -3.79 -0.27
C GLY A 29 24.73 -3.83 0.23
N ARG A 30 24.00 -4.88 -0.16
CA ARG A 30 22.62 -5.11 0.25
C ARG A 30 22.57 -6.13 1.39
N TYR A 31 21.84 -5.79 2.43
CA TYR A 31 21.72 -6.58 3.65
C TYR A 31 20.27 -6.92 3.97
N VAL A 32 20.11 -7.97 4.76
CA VAL A 32 18.84 -8.42 5.32
C VAL A 32 18.95 -8.35 6.84
N ILE A 33 18.03 -7.61 7.46
CA ILE A 33 17.84 -7.59 8.91
C ILE A 33 16.84 -8.68 9.27
N ASP A 34 17.20 -9.65 10.12
CA ASP A 34 16.24 -10.56 10.77
C ASP A 34 15.38 -9.73 11.73
N VAL A 35 14.12 -9.45 11.36
CA VAL A 35 13.29 -8.50 12.10
C VAL A 35 13.00 -8.99 13.51
N VAL A 36 12.65 -10.27 13.66
CA VAL A 36 12.33 -10.88 14.97
C VAL A 36 13.61 -11.06 15.79
N GLY A 37 14.70 -11.49 15.16
CA GLY A 37 16.01 -11.60 15.82
C GLY A 37 16.58 -10.25 16.29
N SER A 38 16.14 -9.15 15.68
CA SER A 38 16.61 -7.79 15.94
C SER A 38 15.72 -6.97 16.88
N LEU A 39 14.65 -7.55 17.43
CA LEU A 39 13.75 -6.82 18.34
C LEU A 39 14.45 -6.31 19.61
N GLY A 40 15.56 -6.95 20.02
CA GLY A 40 16.38 -6.52 21.14
C GLY A 40 17.20 -5.26 20.87
N ALA A 41 17.38 -4.87 19.60
CA ALA A 41 18.07 -3.63 19.23
C ALA A 41 17.18 -2.39 19.36
N LEU A 42 15.85 -2.58 19.39
CA LEU A 42 14.93 -1.48 19.61
C LEU A 42 15.04 -0.98 21.05
N ALA A 43 14.87 0.33 21.23
CA ALA A 43 15.03 0.96 22.53
C ALA A 43 13.98 0.44 23.54
N ALA A 44 14.28 0.56 24.83
CA ALA A 44 13.42 0.02 25.89
C ALA A 44 12.05 0.73 25.96
N ASP A 45 11.96 1.96 25.48
CA ASP A 45 10.74 2.77 25.32
C ASP A 45 9.94 2.40 24.05
N ASP A 46 10.50 1.59 23.16
CA ASP A 46 9.83 1.12 21.94
C ASP A 46 8.99 -0.15 22.14
N LEU A 47 8.42 -0.36 23.33
CA LEU A 47 7.65 -1.56 23.68
C LEU A 47 6.54 -1.86 22.68
N ILE A 48 5.77 -0.85 22.27
CA ILE A 48 4.68 -1.02 21.31
C ILE A 48 5.20 -1.52 19.95
N ALA A 49 6.31 -0.98 19.47
CA ALA A 49 6.89 -1.42 18.21
C ALA A 49 7.41 -2.85 18.31
N ARG A 50 8.03 -3.20 19.44
CA ARG A 50 8.52 -4.57 19.72
C ARG A 50 7.38 -5.57 19.80
N GLU A 51 6.30 -5.23 20.50
CA GLU A 51 5.11 -6.07 20.64
C GLU A 51 4.38 -6.26 19.32
N VAL A 52 4.19 -5.19 18.54
CA VAL A 52 3.57 -5.30 17.20
C VAL A 52 4.41 -6.18 16.28
N LEU A 53 5.72 -5.92 16.18
CA LEU A 53 6.58 -6.72 15.30
C LEU A 53 6.66 -8.17 15.77
N SER A 54 6.75 -8.42 17.07
CA SER A 54 6.70 -9.77 17.62
C SER A 54 5.36 -10.43 17.34
N GLY A 55 4.23 -9.74 17.56
CA GLY A 55 2.90 -10.32 17.38
C GLY A 55 2.61 -10.67 15.91
N VAL A 56 3.04 -9.82 14.98
CA VAL A 56 2.75 -9.98 13.55
C VAL A 56 3.75 -10.90 12.85
N LEU A 57 5.02 -10.92 13.27
CA LEU A 57 6.10 -11.58 12.51
C LEU A 57 6.69 -12.82 13.18
N LYS A 58 6.40 -13.08 14.46
CA LYS A 58 6.85 -14.30 15.15
C LYS A 58 6.22 -15.53 14.52
N ASP A 59 6.90 -16.67 14.65
CA ASP A 59 6.45 -17.97 14.14
C ASP A 59 6.11 -17.95 12.64
N ASN A 60 6.92 -17.22 11.87
CA ASN A 60 6.74 -17.03 10.43
C ASN A 60 5.39 -16.40 10.06
N GLY A 61 4.88 -15.47 10.88
CA GLY A 61 3.55 -14.85 10.76
C GLY A 61 3.13 -14.45 9.33
N SER A 62 1.84 -14.42 9.04
CA SER A 62 1.32 -14.33 7.67
C SER A 62 1.54 -12.97 7.00
N TRP A 63 1.77 -12.99 5.68
CA TRP A 63 1.77 -11.77 4.88
C TRP A 63 0.45 -11.01 4.90
N ALA A 64 -0.69 -11.70 5.02
CA ALA A 64 -1.99 -11.06 5.13
C ALA A 64 -2.02 -10.14 6.36
N THR A 65 -1.59 -10.64 7.52
CA THR A 65 -1.53 -9.87 8.77
C THR A 65 -0.54 -8.71 8.68
N VAL A 66 0.59 -8.89 7.98
CA VAL A 66 1.55 -7.80 7.73
C VAL A 66 0.91 -6.66 6.94
N ILE A 67 0.14 -6.98 5.90
CA ILE A 67 -0.54 -6.00 5.06
C ILE A 67 -1.65 -5.30 5.85
N GLU A 68 -2.49 -6.06 6.56
CA GLU A 68 -3.59 -5.53 7.38
C GLU A 68 -3.09 -4.56 8.47
N GLN A 69 -1.97 -4.89 9.11
CA GLN A 69 -1.38 -4.12 10.20
C GLN A 69 -0.24 -3.21 9.72
N TRP A 70 -0.13 -2.95 8.42
CA TRP A 70 1.02 -2.26 7.82
C TRP A 70 1.38 -0.93 8.49
N PRO A 71 0.43 -0.02 8.83
CA PRO A 71 0.79 1.24 9.48
C PRO A 71 1.57 1.06 10.79
N HIS A 72 1.23 0.01 11.56
CA HIS A 72 1.88 -0.30 12.83
C HIS A 72 3.21 -1.02 12.61
N VAL A 73 3.23 -2.03 11.73
CA VAL A 73 4.43 -2.79 11.37
C VAL A 73 5.51 -1.86 10.80
N ARG A 74 5.12 -1.00 9.84
CA ARG A 74 5.99 -0.02 9.22
C ARG A 74 6.68 0.86 10.25
N ARG A 75 5.94 1.36 11.24
CA ARG A 75 6.49 2.24 12.27
C ARG A 75 7.58 1.54 13.08
N GLY A 76 7.45 0.24 13.34
CA GLY A 76 8.50 -0.57 13.94
C GLY A 76 9.70 -0.78 13.01
N LEU A 77 9.44 -1.16 11.75
CA LEU A 77 10.50 -1.38 10.75
C LEU A 77 11.32 -0.12 10.47
N GLN A 78 10.67 1.05 10.44
CA GLN A 78 11.32 2.36 10.27
C GLN A 78 12.34 2.68 11.35
N LYS A 79 12.18 2.12 12.56
CA LYS A 79 13.15 2.29 13.65
C LYS A 79 14.38 1.39 13.48
N LEU A 80 14.23 0.24 12.83
CA LEU A 80 15.36 -0.66 12.56
C LEU A 80 16.28 -0.14 11.46
N VAL A 81 15.74 0.58 10.46
CA VAL A 81 16.53 1.14 9.35
C VAL A 81 17.70 2.03 9.82
N PRO A 82 17.50 3.09 10.62
CA PRO A 82 18.61 3.95 11.05
C PRO A 82 19.61 3.21 11.93
N LEU A 83 19.15 2.25 12.75
CA LEU A 83 20.03 1.40 13.55
C LEU A 83 20.94 0.55 12.66
N ALA A 84 20.41 0.02 11.55
CA ALA A 84 21.16 -0.82 10.63
C ALA A 84 22.12 -0.03 9.73
N LEU A 85 21.80 1.24 9.49
CA LEU A 85 22.71 2.18 8.82
C LEU A 85 23.82 2.67 9.75
N ALA A 86 23.59 2.68 11.07
CA ALA A 86 24.61 3.03 12.05
C ALA A 86 25.78 2.03 12.01
N ARG A 87 26.99 2.54 12.32
CA ARG A 87 28.22 1.75 12.24
C ARG A 87 28.38 0.77 13.40
N GLU A 88 27.72 1.03 14.52
CA GLU A 88 27.70 0.19 15.73
C GLU A 88 26.30 -0.31 16.03
N ALA A 89 25.78 -1.13 15.11
CA ALA A 89 24.48 -1.79 15.18
C ALA A 89 24.45 -2.93 16.22
N SER A 90 24.80 -2.62 17.48
CA SER A 90 24.81 -3.60 18.57
C SER A 90 23.40 -4.21 18.76
N GLY A 91 23.29 -5.53 18.63
CA GLY A 91 22.03 -6.26 18.80
C GLY A 91 21.18 -6.41 17.53
N LEU A 92 21.58 -5.84 16.38
CA LEU A 92 20.94 -6.16 15.10
C LEU A 92 21.50 -7.45 14.51
N VAL A 93 20.61 -8.33 14.09
CA VAL A 93 20.96 -9.55 13.37
C VAL A 93 20.87 -9.27 11.88
N MET A 94 22.02 -9.03 11.26
CA MET A 94 22.14 -8.67 9.85
C MET A 94 23.01 -9.66 9.08
N ARG A 95 22.62 -9.97 7.84
CA ARG A 95 23.39 -10.80 6.91
C ARG A 95 23.36 -10.20 5.51
N ARG A 96 24.35 -10.51 4.67
CA ARG A 96 24.30 -10.04 3.29
C ARG A 96 23.18 -10.76 2.55
N LEU A 97 22.57 -10.10 1.57
CA LEU A 97 21.47 -10.69 0.82
C LEU A 97 21.90 -11.92 0.01
N ASP A 98 23.15 -11.98 -0.44
CA ASP A 98 23.71 -13.13 -1.16
C ASP A 98 24.05 -14.34 -0.26
N GLU A 99 24.00 -14.17 1.07
CA GLU A 99 24.26 -15.22 2.05
C GLU A 99 22.99 -15.89 2.58
N VAL A 100 21.81 -15.38 2.22
CA VAL A 100 20.53 -15.91 2.71
C VAL A 100 19.81 -16.74 1.66
N HIS A 101 19.14 -17.81 2.09
CA HIS A 101 18.30 -18.60 1.22
C HIS A 101 16.89 -18.00 1.18
N LEU A 102 16.53 -17.40 0.04
CA LEU A 102 15.21 -16.82 -0.18
C LEU A 102 14.15 -17.92 -0.30
N GLY A 103 12.97 -17.64 0.23
CA GLY A 103 11.81 -18.51 0.14
C GLY A 103 11.51 -19.28 1.43
N ASP A 104 10.33 -19.88 1.47
CA ASP A 104 9.88 -20.72 2.56
C ASP A 104 10.26 -22.18 2.27
N PRO A 105 11.14 -22.82 3.09
CA PRO A 105 11.45 -24.22 2.93
C PRO A 105 10.31 -25.16 3.35
N SER A 106 9.13 -24.63 3.72
CA SER A 106 7.90 -25.43 3.85
C SER A 106 7.51 -26.15 2.55
N GLY A 107 8.14 -25.81 1.42
CA GLY A 107 8.00 -26.54 0.16
C GLY A 107 6.77 -26.14 -0.63
N ASN A 108 6.13 -25.02 -0.29
CA ASN A 108 5.10 -24.42 -1.13
C ASN A 108 5.75 -23.53 -2.21
N PRO A 109 5.88 -23.99 -3.47
CA PRO A 109 6.47 -23.19 -4.54
C PRO A 109 5.64 -21.94 -4.88
N ASP A 110 4.36 -21.89 -4.47
CA ASP A 110 3.45 -20.78 -4.71
C ASP A 110 3.42 -19.75 -3.56
N GLY A 111 4.30 -19.91 -2.57
CA GLY A 111 4.42 -18.97 -1.45
C GLY A 111 4.96 -17.60 -1.87
N ILE A 112 4.40 -16.53 -1.31
CA ILE A 112 4.92 -15.17 -1.52
C ILE A 112 6.29 -15.07 -0.84
N ALA A 113 7.36 -14.92 -1.62
CA ALA A 113 8.73 -14.82 -1.10
C ALA A 113 9.11 -13.39 -0.67
N SER A 114 8.47 -12.36 -1.22
CA SER A 114 8.78 -10.96 -0.89
C SER A 114 7.60 -10.03 -1.12
N ILE A 115 7.56 -8.94 -0.36
CA ILE A 115 6.63 -7.82 -0.53
C ILE A 115 7.42 -6.52 -0.57
N ASP A 116 7.20 -5.74 -1.63
CA ASP A 116 7.70 -4.38 -1.77
C ASP A 116 6.55 -3.41 -1.50
N ILE A 117 6.74 -2.50 -0.54
CA ILE A 117 5.70 -1.56 -0.12
C ILE A 117 6.22 -0.14 -0.33
N ALA A 118 5.55 0.59 -1.22
CA ALA A 118 5.83 1.98 -1.51
C ALA A 118 4.61 2.84 -1.15
N GLU A 119 4.87 4.03 -0.61
CA GLU A 119 3.82 5.03 -0.41
C GLU A 119 3.59 5.78 -1.73
N GLN A 120 2.36 5.73 -2.23
CA GLN A 120 1.92 6.69 -3.22
C GLN A 120 1.43 7.92 -2.45
N SER A 121 2.16 9.03 -2.54
CA SER A 121 1.61 10.30 -2.12
C SER A 121 0.40 10.58 -2.99
N GLU A 122 -0.78 10.68 -2.38
CA GLU A 122 -1.99 11.14 -3.03
C GLU A 122 -1.78 12.62 -3.40
N VAL A 123 -1.12 12.88 -4.52
CA VAL A 123 -1.23 14.17 -5.20
C VAL A 123 -2.69 14.22 -5.63
N ALA A 124 -3.48 15.03 -4.91
CA ALA A 124 -4.92 15.19 -5.08
C ALA A 124 -5.33 15.13 -6.56
N LEU A 125 -5.77 13.95 -7.01
CA LEU A 125 -6.26 13.71 -8.37
C LEU A 125 -7.74 14.04 -8.51
N HIS A 126 -8.39 14.42 -7.41
CA HIS A 126 -9.74 14.92 -7.42
C HIS A 126 -9.72 16.40 -7.06
N PRO A 127 -9.84 17.31 -8.05
CA PRO A 127 -10.24 18.68 -7.71
C PRO A 127 -11.49 18.57 -6.85
N THR A 128 -11.45 19.15 -5.66
CA THR A 128 -12.66 19.29 -4.86
C THR A 128 -13.73 19.98 -5.71
N GLY A 129 -15.01 19.69 -5.48
CA GLY A 129 -16.10 20.26 -6.29
C GLY A 129 -16.02 21.78 -6.45
N ARG A 130 -15.41 22.48 -5.48
CA ARG A 130 -15.12 23.92 -5.53
C ARG A 130 -14.17 24.33 -6.67
N GLU A 131 -13.14 23.54 -6.93
CA GLU A 131 -12.15 23.81 -7.98
C GLU A 131 -12.68 23.43 -9.37
N LEU A 132 -13.57 22.44 -9.43
CA LEU A 132 -14.34 22.14 -10.65
C LEU A 132 -15.30 23.30 -11.01
N MET A 133 -15.99 23.85 -10.00
CA MET A 133 -16.89 25.00 -10.17
C MET A 133 -16.15 26.29 -10.57
N ALA A 134 -14.95 26.51 -10.02
CA ALA A 134 -14.11 27.66 -10.41
C ALA A 134 -13.65 27.58 -11.88
N ARG A 135 -13.35 26.38 -12.38
CA ARG A 135 -12.98 26.17 -13.80
C ARG A 135 -14.17 26.35 -14.74
N GLN A 136 -15.38 25.96 -14.34
CA GLN A 136 -16.60 26.20 -15.13
C GLN A 136 -16.97 27.68 -15.17
N ALA A 137 -16.81 28.41 -14.06
CA ALA A 137 -17.04 29.85 -14.02
C ALA A 137 -16.04 30.65 -14.87
N ALA A 138 -14.85 30.11 -15.12
CA ALA A 138 -13.83 30.73 -15.97
C ALA A 138 -14.05 30.53 -17.48
N HIS A 139 -15.06 29.75 -17.90
CA HIS A 139 -15.41 29.53 -19.29
C HIS A 139 -16.87 29.96 -19.57
N PRO A 140 -17.16 31.27 -19.70
CA PRO A 140 -18.47 31.74 -20.12
C PRO A 140 -18.50 31.76 -21.64
N ASP A 141 -18.74 30.62 -22.27
CA ASP A 141 -19.19 30.64 -23.66
C ASP A 141 -19.98 29.37 -23.99
N ILE A 142 -21.29 29.42 -23.75
CA ILE A 142 -22.34 29.13 -24.76
C ILE A 142 -23.57 29.94 -24.33
N ALA A 143 -23.58 31.23 -24.68
CA ALA A 143 -24.83 31.95 -24.82
C ALA A 143 -25.29 31.83 -26.28
N ALA A 144 -26.57 31.50 -26.44
CA ALA A 144 -27.41 31.82 -27.60
C ALA A 144 -27.03 31.18 -28.96
N GLU A 145 -27.82 30.18 -29.38
CA GLU A 145 -28.59 30.29 -30.63
C GLU A 145 -29.47 29.03 -30.85
N ARG A 146 -30.78 29.19 -30.63
CA ARG A 146 -31.84 28.92 -31.63
C ARG A 146 -33.20 28.89 -30.94
N SER A 147 -33.76 30.09 -30.85
CA SER A 147 -35.20 30.27 -30.95
C SER A 147 -35.63 29.96 -32.39
N ASP A 148 -36.83 29.41 -32.50
CA ASP A 148 -37.71 29.50 -33.67
C ASP A 148 -37.55 28.44 -34.79
N ARG A 149 -38.38 27.39 -34.70
CA ARG A 149 -39.35 27.01 -35.75
C ARG A 149 -40.12 25.74 -35.41
N GLY A 150 -41.44 25.82 -35.54
CA GLY A 150 -42.22 24.71 -36.11
C GLY A 150 -43.18 24.00 -35.16
N VAL A 151 -44.34 24.61 -34.98
CA VAL A 151 -45.63 23.93 -34.75
C VAL A 151 -45.83 22.80 -35.79
N PHE A 152 -46.60 21.76 -35.39
CA PHE A 152 -47.20 20.61 -36.12
C PHE A 152 -46.70 19.29 -35.50
N GLY A 153 -47.50 18.38 -34.97
CA GLY A 153 -48.95 18.26 -34.87
C GLY A 153 -49.29 17.11 -33.92
N PHE A 154 -50.54 17.12 -33.46
CA PHE A 154 -51.16 16.07 -32.66
C PHE A 154 -51.11 14.71 -33.36
N ASP A 155 -50.77 13.65 -32.63
CA ASP A 155 -51.57 12.42 -32.70
C ASP A 155 -51.52 11.62 -31.40
N ALA A 156 -52.65 11.00 -31.10
CA ALA A 156 -53.08 10.53 -29.79
C ALA A 156 -52.81 9.03 -29.56
N CYS A 157 -52.88 8.66 -28.27
CA CYS A 157 -53.34 7.38 -27.72
C CYS A 157 -52.72 6.06 -28.23
N LEU A 158 -52.10 5.31 -27.31
CA LEU A 158 -52.76 4.15 -26.70
C LEU A 158 -51.99 3.68 -25.47
N ALA A 159 -52.75 3.50 -24.39
CA ALA A 159 -52.33 2.86 -23.16
C ALA A 159 -52.20 1.35 -23.38
N GLU A 160 -51.09 0.75 -22.93
CA GLU A 160 -51.01 -0.69 -22.71
C GLU A 160 -50.75 -0.95 -21.23
N GLU A 161 -51.65 -1.74 -20.63
CA GLU A 161 -51.67 -2.10 -19.22
C GLU A 161 -50.61 -3.15 -18.86
N PRO A 162 -50.10 -3.17 -17.61
CA PRO A 162 -49.14 -4.17 -17.16
C PRO A 162 -49.78 -5.55 -16.89
N PRO A 163 -49.05 -6.67 -17.14
CA PRO A 163 -49.63 -8.00 -17.38
C PRO A 163 -49.94 -8.88 -16.15
N TRP A 164 -50.25 -8.33 -14.96
CA TRP A 164 -50.39 -9.16 -13.74
C TRP A 164 -51.83 -9.38 -13.23
N SER A 165 -52.86 -9.09 -14.03
CA SER A 165 -54.26 -9.39 -13.68
C SER A 165 -54.81 -10.63 -14.38
N ARG A 166 -54.46 -11.83 -13.92
CA ARG A 166 -55.34 -13.02 -14.01
C ARG A 166 -55.06 -14.01 -12.88
N ARG A 167 -56.15 -14.33 -12.19
CA ARG A 167 -56.31 -15.16 -10.98
C ARG A 167 -55.81 -16.59 -11.15
N VAL A 168 -55.44 -17.20 -10.02
CA VAL A 168 -56.14 -18.39 -9.51
C VAL A 168 -56.54 -18.13 -8.07
#